data_AF-A0A7S0DE60-F1
#
_entry.id   AF-A0A7S0DE60-F1
#
_cell.length_a   1.000
_cell.length_b   1.000
_cell.length_c   1.000
_cell.angle_alpha   90.00
_cell.angle_beta   90.00
_cell.angle_gamma   90.00
#
_symmetry.space_group_name_H-M   'P 1'
#
loop_
_entity.id
_entity.type
_entity.pdbx_description
1 polymer ?
#
loop_
_entity_poly.entity_id
_entity_poly.type
_entity_poly.pdbx_seq_one_letter_code
_entity_poly.pdbx_strand_id
1 'polypeptide(L)'
;MPPKFNSPKQALEQGVCGQHGWSSRYFRESVGGKWCVEVRWGVGDGKRRTFVSDDTSDESIPGTKKGHAAAAAVALEGLETVVRSVNLKPLRTVEDALGARFGSTCEVLDGSAPGSWDRLWRCLSRCSPLERAVGIDVEGNMRTPPVLVQVCVQVPFEETTLCVLELPGSSPGGNLSADLRRLLLDATVAKVFCDGTAGADKRSLSVDVDLAGMGAQFACLDLEHMASELAGATSVLRGLARIFNLAWPDSPFRATKDNKDKSSVRYFVDIQDGRRAPPR
;
A
#
# COMPACT_ATOMS: atom_id res chain seq x y z
N MET A 1 26.19 14.92 -0.69
CA MET A 1 26.92 13.88 -1.43
C MET A 1 25.93 12.75 -1.73
N PRO A 2 25.88 12.23 -2.97
CA PRO A 2 25.11 11.02 -3.24
C PRO A 2 25.64 9.86 -2.38
N PRO A 3 24.78 8.93 -1.94
CA PRO A 3 25.22 7.78 -1.16
C PRO A 3 26.28 7.00 -1.94
N LYS A 4 27.42 6.72 -1.29
CA LYS A 4 28.44 5.82 -1.84
C LYS A 4 27.98 4.38 -1.61
N PHE A 5 27.71 3.65 -2.69
CA PHE A 5 27.40 2.22 -2.63
C PHE A 5 28.67 1.41 -2.79
N ASN A 6 28.83 0.36 -1.98
CA ASN A 6 30.05 -0.45 -1.99
C ASN A 6 30.05 -1.56 -3.06
N SER A 7 28.95 -1.71 -3.80
CA SER A 7 28.82 -2.67 -4.90
C SER A 7 27.68 -2.30 -5.87
N PRO A 8 27.72 -2.79 -7.12
CA PRO A 8 26.60 -2.65 -8.06
C PRO A 8 25.28 -3.20 -7.52
N LYS A 9 25.32 -4.33 -6.80
CA LYS A 9 24.15 -4.92 -6.15
C LYS A 9 23.49 -3.94 -5.18
N GLN A 10 24.29 -3.29 -4.33
CA GLN A 10 23.76 -2.28 -3.40
C GLN A 10 23.25 -1.04 -4.12
N ALA A 11 23.93 -0.58 -5.16
CA ALA A 11 23.48 0.55 -5.97
C ALA A 11 22.12 0.26 -6.63
N LEU A 12 21.91 -0.96 -7.13
CA LEU A 12 20.62 -1.37 -7.68
C LEU A 12 19.55 -1.52 -6.59
N GLU A 13 19.80 -2.35 -5.57
CA GLU A 13 18.79 -2.69 -4.55
C GLU A 13 18.40 -1.50 -3.68
N GLN A 14 19.37 -0.67 -3.26
CA GLN A 14 19.12 0.43 -2.33
C GLN A 14 19.02 1.77 -3.05
N GLY A 15 19.92 2.02 -4.01
CA GLY A 15 19.98 3.29 -4.72
C GLY A 15 18.87 3.48 -5.73
N VAL A 16 18.47 2.42 -6.43
CA VAL A 16 17.38 2.49 -7.42
C VAL A 16 16.12 1.86 -6.86
N CYS A 17 16.11 0.55 -6.62
CA CYS A 17 14.91 -0.16 -6.22
C CYS A 17 14.35 0.35 -4.88
N GLY A 18 15.20 0.50 -3.87
CA GLY A 18 14.81 1.00 -2.55
C GLY A 18 14.28 2.45 -2.58
N GLN A 19 14.87 3.31 -3.42
CA GLN A 19 14.40 4.69 -3.58
C GLN A 19 13.00 4.73 -4.19
N HIS A 20 12.74 3.91 -5.20
CA HIS A 20 11.52 3.96 -5.99
C HIS A 20 10.43 2.95 -5.57
N GLY A 21 10.74 2.02 -4.67
CA GLY A 21 9.85 0.92 -4.29
C GLY A 21 9.79 -0.24 -5.29
N TRP A 22 10.73 -0.27 -6.24
CA TRP A 22 10.82 -1.35 -7.23
C TRP A 22 11.32 -2.64 -6.59
N SER A 23 11.09 -3.77 -7.27
CA SER A 23 11.66 -5.05 -6.84
C SER A 23 12.79 -5.48 -7.78
N SER A 24 13.68 -6.30 -7.24
CA SER A 24 14.71 -6.99 -8.00
C SER A 24 14.81 -8.44 -7.55
N ARG A 25 14.84 -9.38 -8.49
CA ARG A 25 15.01 -10.81 -8.23
C ARG A 25 16.18 -11.34 -9.02
N TYR A 26 17.19 -11.84 -8.31
CA TYR A 26 18.35 -12.48 -8.91
C TYR A 26 18.08 -13.97 -9.09
N PHE A 27 18.58 -14.53 -10.19
CA PHE A 27 18.54 -15.96 -10.47
C PHE A 27 19.60 -16.31 -11.51
N ARG A 28 19.83 -17.62 -11.69
CA ARG A 28 20.75 -18.15 -12.70
C ARG A 28 19.94 -18.79 -13.82
N GLU A 29 20.31 -18.53 -15.08
CA GLU A 29 19.69 -19.20 -16.22
C GLU A 29 19.97 -20.70 -16.18
N SER A 30 18.94 -21.50 -16.47
CA SER A 30 19.05 -22.95 -16.56
C SER A 30 19.95 -23.40 -17.72
N VAL A 31 20.04 -22.59 -18.77
CA VAL A 31 20.86 -22.84 -19.96
C VAL A 31 21.98 -21.80 -20.00
N GLY A 32 23.23 -22.25 -20.07
CA GLY A 32 24.40 -21.37 -20.11
C GLY A 32 24.88 -20.86 -18.74
N GLY A 33 24.09 -21.01 -17.68
CA GLY A 33 24.51 -20.74 -16.30
C GLY A 33 24.84 -19.27 -16.02
N LYS A 34 24.29 -18.35 -16.83
CA LYS A 34 24.51 -16.91 -16.69
C LYS A 34 23.71 -16.32 -15.53
N TRP A 35 24.29 -15.36 -14.83
CA TRP A 35 23.61 -14.64 -13.77
C TRP A 35 22.69 -13.55 -14.32
N CYS A 36 21.47 -13.52 -13.80
CA CYS A 36 20.41 -12.61 -14.23
C CYS A 36 19.81 -11.85 -13.05
N VAL A 37 19.23 -10.69 -13.36
CA VAL A 37 18.35 -9.96 -12.45
C VAL A 37 17.09 -9.51 -13.20
N GLU A 38 15.92 -9.90 -12.71
CA GLU A 38 14.65 -9.29 -13.11
C GLU A 38 14.40 -8.07 -12.23
N VAL A 39 14.15 -6.90 -12.84
CA VAL A 39 13.73 -5.68 -12.14
C VAL A 39 12.31 -5.34 -12.56
N ARG A 40 11.45 -5.07 -11.59
CA ARG A 40 10.05 -4.65 -11.80
C ARG A 40 9.82 -3.27 -11.20
N TRP A 41 9.42 -2.32 -12.03
CA TRP A 41 9.22 -0.91 -11.65
C TRP A 41 7.77 -0.45 -11.72
N GLY A 42 6.83 -1.36 -11.93
CA GLY A 42 5.39 -1.12 -11.90
C GLY A 42 4.59 -2.39 -12.09
N VAL A 43 3.26 -2.28 -12.01
CA VAL A 43 2.32 -3.36 -12.33
C VAL A 43 2.10 -3.41 -13.85
N GLY A 44 2.06 -4.63 -14.41
CA GLY A 44 1.83 -4.89 -15.84
C GLY A 44 3.07 -5.31 -16.63
N ASP A 45 2.85 -5.97 -17.78
CA ASP A 45 3.91 -6.65 -18.54
C ASP A 45 5.01 -5.74 -19.09
N GLY A 46 4.70 -4.45 -19.32
CA GLY A 46 5.67 -3.46 -19.82
C GLY A 46 6.53 -2.79 -18.75
N LYS A 47 6.34 -3.11 -17.47
CA LYS A 47 7.04 -2.45 -16.35
C LYS A 47 8.00 -3.40 -15.62
N ARG A 48 8.55 -4.36 -16.36
CA ARG A 48 9.57 -5.31 -15.91
C ARG A 48 10.59 -5.59 -17.00
N ARG A 49 11.81 -5.98 -16.62
CA ARG A 49 12.84 -6.46 -17.54
C ARG A 49 13.82 -7.38 -16.84
N THR A 50 14.23 -8.43 -17.53
CA THR A 50 15.36 -9.29 -17.14
C THR A 50 16.63 -8.79 -17.81
N PHE A 51 17.68 -8.63 -17.01
CA PHE A 51 19.02 -8.28 -17.43
C PHE A 51 19.93 -9.48 -17.22
N VAL A 52 20.66 -9.86 -18.27
CA VAL A 52 21.51 -11.04 -18.30
C VAL A 52 22.96 -10.56 -18.34
N SER A 53 23.79 -11.05 -17.42
CA SER A 53 25.23 -10.80 -17.44
C SER A 53 25.98 -11.92 -18.14
N ASP A 54 27.18 -11.65 -18.64
CA ASP A 54 28.07 -12.68 -19.16
C ASP A 54 28.80 -13.46 -18.07
N ASP A 55 28.54 -13.19 -16.79
CA ASP A 55 29.14 -13.91 -15.68
C ASP A 55 28.49 -15.28 -15.48
N THR A 56 29.32 -16.32 -15.46
CA THR A 56 28.91 -17.72 -15.28
C THR A 56 29.46 -18.33 -13.98
N SER A 57 29.81 -17.49 -13.00
CA SER A 57 30.36 -17.96 -11.71
C SER A 57 29.44 -19.00 -11.07
N ASP A 58 30.02 -19.91 -10.30
CA ASP A 58 29.28 -20.97 -9.62
C ASP A 58 28.36 -20.44 -8.49
N GLU A 59 27.56 -21.33 -7.91
CA GLU A 59 26.63 -20.99 -6.82
C GLU A 59 27.29 -21.01 -5.44
N SER A 60 28.63 -20.97 -5.39
CA SER A 60 29.35 -20.72 -4.15
C SER A 60 28.99 -19.35 -3.58
N ILE A 61 29.20 -19.10 -2.29
CA ILE A 61 28.94 -17.77 -1.69
C ILE A 61 29.72 -16.67 -2.42
N PRO A 62 31.03 -16.81 -2.72
CA PRO A 62 31.76 -15.83 -3.53
C PRO A 62 31.25 -15.73 -4.97
N GLY A 63 30.94 -16.86 -5.61
CA GLY A 63 30.42 -16.90 -6.98
C GLY A 63 29.08 -16.18 -7.12
N THR A 64 28.15 -16.44 -6.21
CA THR A 64 26.84 -15.77 -6.12
C THR A 64 26.99 -14.27 -5.91
N LYS A 65 27.89 -13.82 -5.02
CA LYS A 65 28.16 -12.39 -4.80
C LYS A 65 28.67 -11.72 -6.08
N LYS A 66 29.59 -12.37 -6.78
CA LYS A 66 30.15 -11.89 -8.05
C LYS A 66 29.10 -11.85 -9.16
N GLY A 67 28.34 -12.94 -9.32
CA GLY A 67 27.26 -13.05 -10.29
C GLY A 67 26.15 -12.02 -10.09
N HIS A 68 25.68 -11.83 -8.86
CA HIS A 68 24.71 -10.78 -8.53
C HIS A 68 25.25 -9.37 -8.84
N ALA A 69 26.51 -9.10 -8.52
CA ALA A 69 27.13 -7.81 -8.82
C ALA A 69 27.23 -7.57 -10.34
N ALA A 70 27.57 -8.60 -11.13
CA ALA A 70 27.63 -8.53 -12.59
C ALA A 70 26.24 -8.27 -13.20
N ALA A 71 25.21 -9.03 -12.81
CA ALA A 71 23.84 -8.82 -13.26
C ALA A 71 23.31 -7.43 -12.87
N ALA A 72 23.61 -6.96 -11.65
CA ALA A 72 23.22 -5.64 -11.20
C ALA A 72 23.89 -4.52 -12.01
N ALA A 73 25.15 -4.68 -12.42
CA ALA A 73 25.83 -3.69 -13.25
C ALA A 73 25.14 -3.52 -14.61
N VAL A 74 24.79 -4.64 -15.28
CA VAL A 74 24.04 -4.62 -16.54
C VAL A 74 22.66 -3.97 -16.36
N ALA A 75 21.97 -4.27 -15.26
CA ALA A 75 20.68 -3.68 -14.96
C ALA A 75 20.76 -2.16 -14.73
N LEU A 76 21.78 -1.68 -14.00
CA LEU A 76 21.97 -0.25 -13.75
C LEU A 76 22.14 0.54 -15.04
N GLU A 77 22.96 0.03 -15.97
CA GLU A 77 23.12 0.61 -17.31
C GLU A 77 21.81 0.55 -18.10
N GLY A 78 21.19 -0.63 -18.16
CA GLY A 78 19.96 -0.84 -18.93
C GLY A 78 18.72 -0.12 -18.40
N LEU A 79 18.74 0.36 -17.15
CA LEU A 79 17.66 1.12 -16.51
C LEU A 79 17.85 2.64 -16.57
N GLU A 80 18.98 3.14 -17.06
CA GLU A 80 19.32 4.58 -16.99
C GLU A 80 18.20 5.48 -17.54
N THR A 81 17.67 5.14 -18.72
CA THR A 81 16.58 5.91 -19.34
C THR A 81 15.29 5.84 -18.52
N VAL A 82 14.97 4.69 -17.94
CA VAL A 82 13.77 4.50 -17.10
C VAL A 82 13.90 5.34 -15.83
N VAL A 83 15.03 5.23 -15.12
CA VAL A 83 15.31 6.00 -13.90
C VAL A 83 15.29 7.49 -14.18
N ARG A 84 15.92 7.93 -15.28
CA ARG A 84 15.89 9.34 -15.70
C ARG A 84 14.46 9.81 -15.95
N SER A 85 13.66 9.06 -16.70
CA SER A 85 12.27 9.43 -17.00
C SER A 85 11.41 9.57 -15.73
N VAL A 86 11.60 8.67 -14.76
CA VAL A 86 10.86 8.70 -13.49
C VAL A 86 11.33 9.85 -12.60
N ASN A 87 12.62 10.15 -12.59
CA ASN A 87 13.18 11.25 -11.79
C ASN A 87 12.89 12.64 -12.38
N LEU A 88 12.49 12.75 -13.64
CA LEU A 88 12.00 13.99 -14.23
C LEU A 88 10.60 14.38 -13.71
N LYS A 89 9.84 13.42 -13.15
CA LYS A 89 8.51 13.70 -12.61
C LYS A 89 8.63 14.53 -11.33
N PRO A 90 7.78 15.55 -11.14
CA PRO A 90 7.73 16.30 -9.89
C PRO A 90 7.43 15.37 -8.72
N LEU A 91 8.17 15.55 -7.61
CA LEU A 91 7.93 14.83 -6.36
C LEU A 91 6.84 15.55 -5.56
N ARG A 92 5.79 14.84 -5.18
CA ARG A 92 4.68 15.38 -4.36
C ARG A 92 4.21 14.35 -3.34
N THR A 93 3.70 14.77 -2.20
CA THR A 93 2.95 13.84 -1.33
C THR A 93 1.62 13.47 -2.01
N VAL A 94 1.00 12.37 -1.58
CA VAL A 94 -0.35 12.01 -2.06
C VAL A 94 -1.34 13.13 -1.74
N GLU A 95 -1.24 13.70 -0.53
CA GLU A 95 -2.06 14.83 -0.08
C GLU A 95 -1.87 16.09 -0.94
N ASP A 96 -0.63 16.50 -1.21
CA ASP A 96 -0.37 17.70 -2.02
C ASP A 96 -0.86 17.53 -3.48
N ALA A 97 -0.90 16.29 -3.98
CA ALA A 97 -1.31 16.01 -5.35
C ALA A 97 -2.83 15.78 -5.50
N LEU A 98 -3.46 15.10 -4.54
CA LEU A 98 -4.84 14.61 -4.64
C LEU A 98 -5.76 15.12 -3.51
N GLY A 99 -5.21 15.67 -2.43
CA GLY A 99 -5.94 16.07 -1.22
C GLY A 99 -6.96 17.18 -1.47
N ALA A 100 -6.64 18.20 -2.26
CA ALA A 100 -7.62 19.24 -2.60
C ALA A 100 -8.82 18.69 -3.38
N ARG A 101 -8.56 17.77 -4.33
CA ARG A 101 -9.64 17.07 -5.05
C ARG A 101 -10.47 16.24 -4.08
N PHE A 102 -9.81 15.42 -3.27
CA PHE A 102 -10.48 14.62 -2.25
C PHE A 102 -11.32 15.48 -1.30
N GLY A 103 -10.79 16.58 -0.77
CA GLY A 103 -11.54 17.50 0.10
C GLY A 103 -12.75 18.14 -0.59
N SER A 104 -12.68 18.37 -1.91
CA SER A 104 -13.80 18.91 -2.68
C SER A 104 -14.84 17.87 -3.11
N THR A 105 -14.47 16.59 -3.15
CA THR A 105 -15.33 15.50 -3.67
C THR A 105 -15.61 14.40 -2.65
N CYS A 106 -15.15 14.54 -1.40
CA CYS A 106 -15.42 13.57 -0.35
C CYS A 106 -16.64 14.00 0.47
N GLU A 107 -17.70 13.21 0.39
CA GLU A 107 -18.84 13.26 1.30
C GLU A 107 -18.47 12.50 2.57
N VAL A 108 -18.39 13.18 3.72
CA VAL A 108 -18.08 12.56 5.01
C VAL A 108 -19.35 12.43 5.84
N LEU A 109 -19.68 11.20 6.24
CA LEU A 109 -20.84 10.89 7.07
C LEU A 109 -20.42 10.35 8.43
N ASP A 110 -21.14 10.76 9.47
CA ASP A 110 -21.08 10.13 10.79
C ASP A 110 -21.78 8.77 10.73
N GLY A 111 -21.05 7.69 11.04
CA GLY A 111 -21.55 6.32 11.03
C GLY A 111 -22.63 6.04 12.08
N SER A 112 -22.80 6.92 13.08
CA SER A 112 -23.90 6.85 14.05
C SER A 112 -25.19 7.53 13.57
N ALA A 113 -25.10 8.37 12.52
CA ALA A 113 -26.26 9.07 11.99
C ALA A 113 -27.17 8.13 11.18
N PRO A 114 -28.50 8.23 11.32
CA PRO A 114 -29.44 7.42 10.56
C PRO A 114 -29.23 7.56 9.04
N GLY A 115 -29.13 6.43 8.35
CA GLY A 115 -29.02 6.38 6.88
C GLY A 115 -27.60 6.49 6.31
N SER A 116 -26.57 6.72 7.13
CA SER A 116 -25.17 6.79 6.67
C SER A 116 -24.69 5.47 6.05
N TRP A 117 -24.91 4.36 6.76
CA TRP A 117 -24.58 3.03 6.26
C TRP A 117 -25.45 2.62 5.07
N ASP A 118 -26.74 2.98 5.06
CA ASP A 118 -27.62 2.74 3.91
C ASP A 118 -27.14 3.46 2.66
N ARG A 119 -26.53 4.65 2.79
CA ARG A 119 -25.89 5.36 1.68
C ARG A 119 -24.70 4.59 1.15
N LEU A 120 -23.82 4.10 2.02
CA LEU A 120 -22.67 3.27 1.64
C LEU A 120 -23.10 1.98 0.92
N TRP A 121 -24.09 1.26 1.47
CA TRP A 121 -24.60 0.03 0.84
C TRP A 121 -25.25 0.30 -0.52
N ARG A 122 -25.96 1.42 -0.69
CA ARG A 122 -26.49 1.83 -2.00
C ARG A 122 -25.36 2.07 -3.00
N CYS A 123 -24.26 2.70 -2.61
CA CYS A 123 -23.10 2.85 -3.49
C CYS A 123 -22.54 1.48 -3.90
N LEU A 124 -22.26 0.60 -2.94
CA LEU A 124 -21.72 -0.75 -3.22
C LEU A 124 -22.64 -1.62 -4.09
N SER A 125 -23.95 -1.46 -3.96
CA SER A 125 -24.94 -2.20 -4.77
C SER A 125 -24.90 -1.83 -6.26
N ARG A 126 -24.38 -0.64 -6.59
CA ARG A 126 -24.25 -0.13 -7.97
C ARG A 126 -22.90 -0.49 -8.60
N CYS A 127 -21.92 -0.94 -7.80
CA CYS A 127 -20.65 -1.43 -8.32
C CYS A 127 -20.81 -2.83 -8.93
N SER A 128 -20.03 -3.12 -9.97
CA SER A 128 -19.84 -4.50 -10.42
C SER A 128 -19.16 -5.33 -9.31
N PRO A 129 -19.29 -6.67 -9.29
CA PRO A 129 -18.65 -7.50 -8.27
C PRO A 129 -17.14 -7.30 -8.15
N LEU A 130 -16.44 -6.98 -9.25
CA LEU A 130 -15.00 -6.74 -9.27
C LEU A 130 -14.61 -5.37 -8.69
N GLU A 131 -15.53 -4.41 -8.71
CA GLU A 131 -15.31 -3.03 -8.24
C GLU A 131 -15.92 -2.79 -6.85
N ARG A 132 -16.58 -3.79 -6.27
CA ARG A 132 -17.19 -3.69 -4.96
C ARG A 132 -16.12 -3.76 -3.87
N ALA A 133 -15.48 -2.62 -3.64
CA ALA A 133 -14.40 -2.47 -2.67
C ALA A 133 -14.60 -1.23 -1.79
N VAL A 134 -14.10 -1.31 -0.56
CA VAL A 134 -13.98 -0.19 0.38
C VAL A 134 -12.53 -0.08 0.84
N GLY A 135 -12.02 1.15 0.96
CA GLY A 135 -10.79 1.43 1.70
C GLY A 135 -11.10 1.54 3.19
N ILE A 136 -10.31 0.89 4.04
CA ILE A 136 -10.44 0.97 5.49
C ILE A 136 -9.13 1.51 6.07
N ASP A 137 -9.28 2.54 6.90
CA ASP A 137 -8.21 3.10 7.73
C ASP A 137 -8.69 3.16 9.18
N VAL A 138 -7.74 3.01 10.11
CA VAL A 138 -8.05 2.89 11.54
C VAL A 138 -7.08 3.71 12.37
N GLU A 139 -7.63 4.52 13.26
CA GLU A 139 -6.88 5.30 14.25
C GLU A 139 -7.04 4.70 15.65
N GLY A 140 -5.93 4.65 16.40
CA GLY A 140 -5.91 4.01 17.72
C GLY A 140 -5.99 2.48 17.67
N ASN A 141 -5.42 1.87 16.62
CA ASN A 141 -5.38 0.43 16.33
C ASN A 141 -4.61 -0.45 17.35
N MET A 142 -4.09 0.13 18.43
CA MET A 142 -3.50 -0.60 19.56
C MET A 142 -4.55 -1.06 20.58
N ARG A 143 -5.83 -0.72 20.38
CA ARG A 143 -6.98 -1.15 21.19
C ARG A 143 -8.02 -1.84 20.33
N THR A 144 -8.81 -2.68 20.97
CA THR A 144 -9.98 -3.33 20.38
C THR A 144 -11.22 -2.97 21.20
N PRO A 145 -12.24 -2.31 20.62
CA PRO A 145 -12.21 -1.72 19.27
C PRO A 145 -11.28 -0.49 19.19
N PRO A 146 -10.93 -0.04 17.97
CA PRO A 146 -10.13 1.18 17.78
C PRO A 146 -10.91 2.46 18.12
N VAL A 147 -10.21 3.60 18.10
CA VAL A 147 -10.78 4.92 18.41
C VAL A 147 -11.66 5.44 17.28
N LEU A 148 -11.18 5.33 16.04
CA LEU A 148 -11.88 5.77 14.84
C LEU A 148 -11.63 4.77 13.72
N VAL A 149 -12.66 4.50 12.93
CA VAL A 149 -12.61 3.72 11.71
C VAL A 149 -13.11 4.60 10.56
N GLN A 150 -12.30 4.76 9.52
CA GLN A 150 -12.73 5.42 8.28
C GLN A 150 -12.99 4.35 7.22
N VAL A 151 -14.19 4.36 6.64
CA VAL A 151 -14.57 3.47 5.53
C VAL A 151 -14.87 4.31 4.31
N CYS A 152 -14.04 4.19 3.28
CA CYS A 152 -14.17 4.96 2.05
C CYS A 152 -14.64 4.09 0.88
N VAL A 153 -15.56 4.60 0.06
CA VAL A 153 -16.01 3.96 -1.19
C VAL A 153 -16.12 5.00 -2.29
N GLN A 154 -15.70 4.65 -3.51
CA GLN A 154 -15.96 5.51 -4.67
C GLN A 154 -17.45 5.44 -5.02
N VAL A 155 -18.08 6.59 -5.23
CA VAL A 155 -19.50 6.65 -5.63
C VAL A 155 -19.61 6.32 -7.12
N PRO A 156 -20.33 5.27 -7.52
CA PRO A 156 -20.43 4.91 -8.94
C PRO A 156 -21.08 6.00 -9.76
N PHE A 157 -20.56 6.22 -10.97
CA PHE A 157 -21.01 7.24 -11.93
C PHE A 157 -20.80 8.69 -11.47
N GLU A 158 -20.05 8.90 -10.38
CA GLU A 158 -19.67 10.20 -9.87
C GLU A 158 -18.15 10.26 -9.66
N GLU A 159 -17.56 11.46 -9.68
CA GLU A 159 -16.16 11.67 -9.27
C GLU A 159 -16.03 11.89 -7.75
N THR A 160 -16.99 11.35 -7.00
CA THR A 160 -17.18 11.56 -5.56
C THR A 160 -16.70 10.35 -4.78
N THR A 161 -16.14 10.57 -3.60
CA THR A 161 -15.86 9.52 -2.62
C THR A 161 -16.80 9.71 -1.44
N LEU A 162 -17.33 8.61 -0.91
CA LEU A 162 -18.07 8.61 0.35
C LEU A 162 -17.17 8.05 1.44
N CYS A 163 -17.04 8.75 2.56
CA CYS A 163 -16.34 8.30 3.75
C CYS A 163 -17.31 8.22 4.93
N VAL A 164 -17.48 7.04 5.51
CA VAL A 164 -18.21 6.85 6.76
C VAL A 164 -17.19 6.79 7.91
N LEU A 165 -17.38 7.65 8.91
CA LEU A 165 -16.57 7.68 10.13
C LEU A 165 -17.31 6.96 11.25
N GLU A 166 -16.75 5.86 11.76
CA GLU A 166 -17.28 5.19 12.94
C GLU A 166 -16.39 5.41 14.16
N LEU A 167 -17.03 5.72 15.29
CA LEU A 167 -16.40 5.88 16.61
C LEU A 167 -16.89 4.76 17.54
N PRO A 168 -16.23 3.59 17.59
CA PRO A 168 -16.69 2.45 18.37
C PRO A 168 -16.85 2.75 19.88
N GLY A 169 -16.04 3.65 20.42
CA GLY A 169 -16.11 4.09 21.82
C GLY A 169 -17.35 4.91 22.17
N SER A 170 -18.08 5.42 21.18
CA SER A 170 -19.34 6.17 21.37
C SER A 170 -20.56 5.26 21.48
N SER A 171 -20.43 3.98 21.13
CA SER A 171 -21.52 2.99 21.17
C SER A 171 -21.72 2.42 22.58
N PRO A 172 -22.98 2.17 23.02
CA PRO A 172 -23.23 1.46 24.27
C PRO A 172 -22.52 0.09 24.30
N GLY A 173 -21.60 -0.09 25.24
CA GLY A 173 -20.80 -1.31 25.38
C GLY A 173 -19.46 -1.31 24.63
N GLY A 174 -19.05 -0.21 24.00
CA GLY A 174 -17.71 -0.04 23.43
C GLY A 174 -17.38 -1.06 22.35
N ASN A 175 -18.31 -1.27 21.41
CA ASN A 175 -18.26 -2.29 20.38
C ASN A 175 -18.40 -1.67 18.99
N LEU A 176 -17.90 -2.36 17.95
CA LEU A 176 -18.21 -2.03 16.56
C LEU A 176 -19.72 -2.06 16.31
N SER A 177 -20.22 -1.16 15.48
CA SER A 177 -21.62 -1.12 15.08
C SER A 177 -22.04 -2.40 14.34
N ALA A 178 -23.35 -2.68 14.32
CA ALA A 178 -23.88 -3.80 13.55
C ALA A 178 -23.59 -3.67 12.05
N ASP A 179 -23.60 -2.43 11.53
CA ASP A 179 -23.33 -2.14 10.12
C ASP A 179 -21.86 -2.34 9.75
N LEU A 180 -20.93 -1.86 10.57
CA LEU A 180 -19.50 -2.11 10.33
C LEU A 180 -19.18 -3.60 10.45
N ARG A 181 -19.73 -4.30 11.46
CA ARG A 181 -19.58 -5.77 11.56
C ARG A 181 -20.12 -6.47 10.33
N ARG A 182 -21.31 -6.07 9.83
CA ARG A 182 -21.88 -6.59 8.60
C ARG A 182 -20.95 -6.38 7.42
N LEU A 183 -20.40 -5.17 7.25
CA LEU A 183 -19.46 -4.87 6.17
C LEU A 183 -18.18 -5.72 6.26
N LEU A 184 -17.58 -5.83 7.44
CA LEU A 184 -16.36 -6.60 7.65
C LEU A 184 -16.56 -8.09 7.35
N LEU A 185 -17.74 -8.63 7.65
CA LEU A 185 -18.11 -10.03 7.39
C LEU A 185 -18.63 -10.30 5.96
N ASP A 186 -18.98 -9.26 5.20
CA ASP A 186 -19.53 -9.43 3.85
C ASP A 186 -18.44 -9.85 2.85
N ALA A 187 -18.48 -11.11 2.43
CA ALA A 187 -17.50 -11.69 1.49
C ALA A 187 -17.64 -11.15 0.05
N THR A 188 -18.71 -10.44 -0.28
CA THR A 188 -18.91 -9.85 -1.61
C THR A 188 -18.25 -8.49 -1.75
N VAL A 189 -17.83 -7.87 -0.64
CA VAL A 189 -17.15 -6.58 -0.62
C VAL A 189 -15.68 -6.80 -0.26
N ALA A 190 -14.78 -6.30 -1.10
CA ALA A 190 -13.36 -6.24 -0.77
C ALA A 190 -13.07 -5.09 0.21
N LYS A 191 -12.37 -5.38 1.31
CA LYS A 191 -11.91 -4.44 2.33
C LYS A 191 -10.42 -4.26 2.12
N VAL A 192 -10.04 -3.08 1.64
CA VAL A 192 -8.67 -2.74 1.28
C VAL A 192 -8.04 -1.97 2.44
N PHE A 193 -7.03 -2.55 3.07
CA PHE A 193 -6.23 -1.91 4.12
C PHE A 193 -4.96 -1.33 3.52
N CYS A 194 -4.62 -0.12 3.94
CA CYS A 194 -3.69 0.74 3.22
C CYS A 194 -2.57 1.29 4.11
N ASP A 195 -1.75 0.44 4.73
CA ASP A 195 -0.38 0.82 5.14
C ASP A 195 0.37 -0.42 5.69
N GLY A 196 1.62 -0.23 6.08
CA GLY A 196 2.37 -1.18 6.91
C GLY A 196 1.75 -1.44 8.30
N THR A 197 0.67 -0.77 8.66
CA THR A 197 -0.13 -1.04 9.89
C THR A 197 -1.35 -1.89 9.63
N ALA A 198 -1.63 -2.33 8.40
CA ALA A 198 -2.81 -3.12 8.04
C ALA A 198 -3.05 -4.33 8.97
N GLY A 199 -1.98 -4.96 9.45
CA GLY A 199 -2.07 -6.04 10.43
C GLY A 199 -2.60 -5.58 11.80
N ALA A 200 -2.20 -4.42 12.30
CA ALA A 200 -2.74 -3.85 13.53
C ALA A 200 -4.20 -3.43 13.35
N ASP A 201 -4.54 -2.84 12.20
CA ASP A 201 -5.90 -2.41 11.88
C ASP A 201 -6.86 -3.60 11.89
N LYS A 202 -6.51 -4.68 11.16
CA LYS A 202 -7.31 -5.92 11.14
C LYS A 202 -7.51 -6.54 12.52
N ARG A 203 -6.46 -6.59 13.36
CA ARG A 203 -6.57 -7.08 14.74
C ARG A 203 -7.48 -6.19 15.60
N SER A 204 -7.34 -4.87 15.48
CA SER A 204 -8.16 -3.92 16.24
C SER A 204 -9.64 -4.05 15.90
N LEU A 205 -9.95 -4.39 14.64
CA LEU A 205 -11.30 -4.66 14.15
C LEU A 205 -11.78 -6.10 14.39
N SER A 206 -10.97 -6.95 15.03
CA SER A 206 -11.23 -8.39 15.23
C SER A 206 -11.47 -9.18 13.92
N VAL A 207 -10.95 -8.69 12.80
CA VAL A 207 -11.13 -9.28 11.47
C VAL A 207 -10.34 -10.59 11.31
N ASP A 208 -9.21 -10.72 12.01
CA ASP A 208 -8.31 -11.88 11.91
C ASP A 208 -8.82 -13.14 12.65
N VAL A 209 -9.80 -13.02 13.56
CA VAL A 209 -10.28 -14.14 14.40
C VAL A 209 -11.46 -14.88 13.76
N ASP A 210 -12.30 -14.19 12.96
CA ASP A 210 -13.52 -14.76 12.40
C ASP A 210 -13.39 -15.24 10.93
N LEU A 211 -12.42 -14.72 10.16
CA LEU A 211 -12.33 -15.02 8.71
C LEU A 211 -11.55 -16.31 8.36
N ALA A 212 -10.66 -16.78 9.24
CA ALA A 212 -9.86 -17.98 9.00
C ALA A 212 -10.69 -19.28 9.03
N GLY A 213 -11.86 -19.27 9.69
CA GLY A 213 -12.76 -20.43 9.81
C GLY A 213 -13.83 -20.54 8.72
N MET A 214 -14.02 -19.51 7.89
CA MET A 214 -15.19 -19.42 7.00
C MET A 214 -14.91 -19.75 5.53
N GLY A 215 -13.68 -20.15 5.15
CA GLY A 215 -13.35 -20.46 3.76
C GLY A 215 -13.60 -19.30 2.76
N ALA A 216 -13.80 -18.08 3.27
CA ALA A 216 -14.08 -16.89 2.49
C ALA A 216 -12.77 -16.38 1.89
N GLN A 217 -12.47 -16.89 0.70
CA GLN A 217 -11.15 -16.79 0.09
C GLN A 217 -10.77 -15.37 -0.35
N PHE A 218 -11.70 -14.40 -0.41
CA PHE A 218 -11.38 -13.05 -0.87
C PHE A 218 -12.32 -12.04 -0.26
N ALA A 219 -11.86 -11.27 0.73
CA ALA A 219 -12.55 -10.04 1.09
C ALA A 219 -11.69 -9.05 1.89
N CYS A 220 -10.50 -9.41 2.38
CA CYS A 220 -9.58 -8.48 3.02
C CYS A 220 -8.28 -8.44 2.23
N LEU A 221 -7.99 -7.29 1.65
CA LEU A 221 -6.83 -7.05 0.79
C LEU A 221 -5.84 -6.15 1.53
N ASP A 222 -4.60 -6.61 1.62
CA ASP A 222 -3.48 -5.84 2.13
C ASP A 222 -2.68 -5.33 0.92
N LEU A 223 -2.61 -4.01 0.75
CA LEU A 223 -1.96 -3.41 -0.41
C LEU A 223 -0.45 -3.72 -0.48
N GLU A 224 0.23 -3.91 0.65
CA GLU A 224 1.66 -4.29 0.65
C GLU A 224 1.83 -5.72 0.15
N HIS A 225 0.93 -6.60 0.57
CA HIS A 225 0.91 -7.99 0.12
C HIS A 225 0.62 -8.06 -1.39
N MET A 226 -0.44 -7.41 -1.85
CA MET A 226 -0.79 -7.35 -3.28
C MET A 226 0.33 -6.74 -4.12
N ALA A 227 0.96 -5.66 -3.65
CA ALA A 227 2.09 -5.05 -4.35
C ALA A 227 3.28 -6.03 -4.44
N SER A 228 3.49 -6.87 -3.44
CA SER A 228 4.54 -7.89 -3.46
C SER A 228 4.24 -9.03 -4.43
N GLU A 229 2.98 -9.47 -4.53
CA GLU A 229 2.56 -10.49 -5.50
C GLU A 229 2.66 -9.99 -6.94
N LEU A 230 2.17 -8.77 -7.21
CA LEU A 230 2.09 -8.21 -8.55
C LEU A 230 3.45 -7.65 -9.03
N ALA A 231 4.08 -6.81 -8.20
CA ALA A 231 5.30 -6.10 -8.56
C ALA A 231 6.57 -6.73 -7.98
N GLY A 232 6.48 -7.91 -7.32
CA GLY A 232 7.59 -8.63 -6.73
C GLY A 232 7.93 -8.16 -5.30
N ALA A 233 8.57 -9.03 -4.52
CA ALA A 233 8.89 -8.76 -3.12
C ALA A 233 10.00 -7.71 -2.95
N THR A 234 9.96 -6.99 -1.82
CA THR A 234 10.99 -6.04 -1.37
C THR A 234 11.45 -6.39 0.04
N SER A 235 12.63 -5.91 0.45
CA SER A 235 13.18 -6.15 1.79
C SER A 235 12.51 -5.32 2.89
N VAL A 236 11.77 -4.28 2.51
CA VAL A 236 11.03 -3.39 3.41
C VAL A 236 9.64 -3.11 2.83
N LEU A 237 8.71 -2.75 3.70
CA LEU A 237 7.39 -2.26 3.31
C LEU A 237 7.53 -0.99 2.46
N ARG A 238 6.67 -0.87 1.45
CA ARG A 238 6.70 0.22 0.48
C ARG A 238 6.08 1.50 1.03
N GLY A 239 5.04 1.38 1.83
CA GLY A 239 4.09 2.43 2.16
C GLY A 239 3.26 2.83 0.95
N LEU A 240 2.12 3.48 1.22
CA LEU A 240 1.15 3.91 0.21
C LEU A 240 1.79 4.69 -0.95
N ALA A 241 2.68 5.63 -0.69
CA ALA A 241 3.29 6.46 -1.73
C ALA A 241 4.05 5.64 -2.79
N ARG A 242 4.80 4.60 -2.37
CA ARG A 242 5.52 3.75 -3.31
C ARG A 242 4.59 2.77 -4.01
N ILE A 243 3.58 2.24 -3.32
CA ILE A 243 2.54 1.40 -3.94
C ILE A 243 1.79 2.18 -5.02
N PHE A 244 1.43 3.44 -4.75
CA PHE A 244 0.82 4.34 -5.72
C PHE A 244 1.68 4.48 -6.99
N ASN A 245 2.99 4.71 -6.84
CA ASN A 245 3.90 4.81 -7.99
C ASN A 245 3.99 3.51 -8.81
N LEU A 246 3.81 2.34 -8.17
CA LEU A 246 3.82 1.05 -8.88
C LEU A 246 2.51 0.77 -9.59
N ALA A 247 1.39 1.14 -8.97
CA ALA A 247 0.05 0.95 -9.52
C ALA A 247 -0.24 1.94 -10.66
N TRP A 248 0.30 3.17 -10.57
CA TRP A 248 0.14 4.22 -11.57
C TRP A 248 1.48 4.80 -12.03
N PRO A 249 2.33 3.99 -12.70
CA PRO A 249 3.67 4.38 -13.08
C PRO A 249 3.70 5.54 -14.09
N ASP A 250 2.61 5.76 -14.81
CA ASP A 250 2.46 6.82 -15.82
C ASP A 250 1.83 8.11 -15.28
N SER A 251 1.61 8.20 -13.96
CA SER A 251 1.19 9.45 -13.29
C SER A 251 2.10 10.64 -13.67
N PRO A 252 1.55 11.87 -13.78
CA PRO A 252 2.34 13.06 -14.07
C PRO A 252 3.27 13.48 -12.92
N PHE A 253 3.20 12.83 -11.75
CA PHE A 253 4.06 13.07 -10.60
C PHE A 253 4.55 11.75 -9.98
N ARG A 254 5.57 11.84 -9.13
CA ARG A 254 6.00 10.73 -8.26
C ARG A 254 5.53 11.03 -6.84
N ALA A 255 4.76 10.11 -6.27
CA ALA A 255 4.33 10.18 -4.89
C ALA A 255 5.51 9.93 -3.93
N THR A 256 5.62 10.75 -2.90
CA THR A 256 6.53 10.54 -1.76
C THR A 256 5.75 10.45 -0.46
N LYS A 257 6.36 9.85 0.55
CA LYS A 257 5.82 9.83 1.91
C LYS A 257 5.62 11.25 2.42
N ASP A 258 4.50 11.48 3.09
CA ASP A 258 4.29 12.73 3.81
C ASP A 258 5.15 12.76 5.08
N ASN A 259 5.96 13.81 5.20
CA ASN A 259 6.80 14.07 6.35
C ASN A 259 6.27 15.24 7.20
N LYS A 260 5.09 15.81 6.84
CA LYS A 260 4.43 16.87 7.61
C LYS A 260 3.96 16.36 8.97
N ASP A 261 3.60 17.31 9.82
CA ASP A 261 3.36 17.14 11.26
C ASP A 261 2.37 16.01 11.57
N LYS A 262 2.77 15.05 12.41
CA LYS A 262 1.96 13.90 12.86
C LYS A 262 0.98 14.30 13.97
N SER A 263 0.48 15.53 13.93
CA SER A 263 -0.39 16.08 14.97
C SER A 263 -1.69 15.29 15.09
N SER A 264 -2.24 14.79 13.98
CA SER A 264 -3.40 13.89 13.96
C SER A 264 -3.13 12.57 14.67
N VAL A 265 -1.99 11.92 14.39
CA VAL A 265 -1.58 10.67 15.06
C VAL A 265 -1.41 10.91 16.56
N ARG A 266 -0.77 12.01 16.96
CA ARG A 266 -0.63 12.38 18.39
C ARG A 266 -1.98 12.60 19.05
N TYR A 267 -2.91 13.27 18.37
CA TYR A 267 -4.28 13.48 18.86
C TYR A 267 -4.97 12.15 19.16
N PHE A 268 -4.90 11.16 18.27
CA PHE A 268 -5.50 9.84 18.51
C PHE A 268 -4.74 9.02 19.55
N VAL A 269 -3.42 9.14 19.65
CA VAL A 269 -2.61 8.55 20.73
C VAL A 269 -3.02 9.11 22.09
N ASP A 270 -3.28 10.42 22.21
CA ASP A 270 -3.73 11.01 23.46
C ASP A 270 -5.13 10.53 23.86
N ILE A 271 -6.06 10.43 22.90
CA ILE A 271 -7.38 9.82 23.14
C ILE A 271 -7.22 8.37 23.59
N GLN A 272 -6.37 7.61 22.90
CA GLN A 272 -6.05 6.25 23.27
C GLN A 272 -5.53 6.22 24.71
N ASP A 273 -4.58 7.04 25.10
CA ASP A 273 -4.03 7.05 26.46
C ASP A 273 -5.01 7.59 27.53
N GLY A 274 -6.25 7.93 27.17
CA GLY A 274 -7.26 8.51 28.07
C GLY A 274 -6.92 9.94 28.48
N ARG A 275 -6.02 10.60 27.76
CA ARG A 275 -5.64 12.00 27.97
C ARG A 275 -6.59 12.90 27.19
N ARG A 276 -6.75 14.12 27.69
CA ARG A 276 -7.50 15.15 26.97
C ARG A 276 -6.72 15.53 25.72
N ALA A 277 -7.25 15.20 24.56
CA ALA A 277 -6.60 15.53 23.30
C ALA A 277 -6.42 17.06 23.17
N PRO A 278 -5.29 17.54 22.62
CA PRO A 278 -5.08 18.98 22.42
C PRO A 278 -6.17 19.55 21.49
N PRO A 279 -6.60 20.82 21.69
CA PRO A 279 -7.53 21.47 20.78
C PRO A 279 -6.93 21.50 19.37
N ARG A 280 -7.75 21.18 18.37
CA ARG A 280 -7.38 21.26 16.95
C ARG A 280 -7.29 22.71 16.50
#